data_AF-A0A954F125-F1
#
_entry.id   AF-A0A954F125-F1
#
_cell.length_a   1.000
_cell.length_b   1.000
_cell.length_c   1.000
_cell.angle_alpha   90.00
_cell.angle_beta   90.00
_cell.angle_gamma   90.00
#
_symmetry.space_group_name_H-M   'P 1'
#
loop_
_entity.id
_entity.type
_entity.pdbx_description
1 polymer ?
#
loop_
_entity_poly.entity_id
_entity_poly.type
_entity_poly.pdbx_seq_one_letter_code
_entity_poly.pdbx_strand_id
1 'polypeptide(L)'
;MTMIPLRLFPWILGLLAFSSVQCAQSSTAPAVPAEACAGDRPGAPCFVTRIMCVGDSNTQGGADLPSYRYPLWFDLQAAGSLVDFVGTQFVTVGENGTTQPNLTQFPEYYTSFDRDHEGYSGYRTDELLPLLAPAVAMDCPDVCVLLMGTNDIGQRGAIGAQEALIGLEELVKEVRSQAPATMFLIGTLPPIGPGSFYFANEAFVPQFNGD
;
A
#
# COMPACT_ATOMS: atom_id res chain seq x y z
N MET A 1 -61.11 -43.95 -5.38
CA MET A 1 -60.13 -43.58 -6.43
C MET A 1 -60.22 -42.07 -6.58
N THR A 2 -59.39 -41.35 -5.85
CA THR A 2 -59.26 -39.89 -5.87
C THR A 2 -57.84 -39.57 -5.41
N MET A 3 -57.20 -38.69 -6.17
CA MET A 3 -55.75 -38.48 -6.22
C MET A 3 -55.21 -37.56 -5.12
N ILE A 4 -53.90 -37.72 -4.88
CA ILE A 4 -52.98 -37.01 -3.99
C ILE A 4 -52.84 -35.52 -4.42
N PRO A 5 -52.37 -34.59 -3.56
CA PRO A 5 -50.97 -34.17 -3.77
C PRO A 5 -50.11 -33.89 -2.53
N LEU A 6 -48.85 -34.29 -2.70
CA LEU A 6 -47.57 -33.71 -2.27
C LEU A 6 -47.51 -32.74 -1.07
N ARG A 7 -46.74 -33.14 -0.06
CA ARG A 7 -46.15 -32.23 0.94
C ARG A 7 -44.90 -31.57 0.37
N LEU A 8 -44.89 -30.24 0.33
CA LEU A 8 -43.75 -29.41 -0.04
C LEU A 8 -42.70 -29.41 1.10
N PHE A 9 -41.44 -29.66 0.74
CA PHE A 9 -40.26 -29.48 1.57
C PHE A 9 -39.96 -27.97 1.72
N PRO A 10 -39.76 -27.43 2.94
CA PRO A 10 -39.26 -26.07 3.10
C PRO A 10 -37.73 -26.05 2.97
N TRP A 11 -37.30 -25.48 1.85
CA TRP A 11 -36.08 -24.76 1.55
C TRP A 11 -35.16 -24.44 2.74
N ILE A 12 -33.90 -24.89 2.63
CA ILE A 12 -32.77 -24.43 3.44
C ILE A 12 -32.50 -22.97 3.07
N LEU A 13 -32.84 -22.04 3.97
CA LEU A 13 -32.23 -20.72 4.00
C LEU A 13 -30.78 -20.91 4.46
N GLY A 14 -29.86 -21.03 3.51
CA GLY A 14 -28.43 -20.85 3.79
C GLY A 14 -28.19 -19.36 4.02
N LEU A 15 -27.97 -18.97 5.28
CA LEU A 15 -27.41 -17.67 5.62
C LEU A 15 -26.10 -17.47 4.84
N LEU A 16 -26.10 -16.55 3.87
CA LEU A 16 -24.86 -15.89 3.48
C LEU A 16 -24.47 -15.00 4.65
N ALA A 17 -23.62 -15.53 5.54
CA ALA A 17 -22.85 -14.68 6.43
C ALA A 17 -21.95 -13.83 5.53
N PHE A 18 -22.36 -12.60 5.26
CA PHE A 18 -21.43 -11.55 4.88
C PHE A 18 -20.50 -11.41 6.09
N SER A 19 -19.34 -12.08 6.07
CA SER A 19 -18.24 -11.68 6.92
C SER A 19 -17.94 -10.25 6.52
N SER A 20 -18.40 -9.29 7.33
CA SER A 20 -17.89 -7.94 7.26
C SER A 20 -16.38 -8.06 7.44
N VAL A 21 -15.61 -7.62 6.44
CA VAL A 21 -14.18 -7.40 6.59
C VAL A 21 -14.08 -6.35 7.69
N GLN A 22 -13.79 -6.81 8.91
CA GLN A 22 -13.67 -5.94 10.07
C GLN A 22 -12.24 -5.41 10.05
N CYS A 23 -12.07 -4.18 9.58
CA CYS A 23 -10.80 -3.49 9.61
C CYS A 23 -10.30 -3.42 11.06
N ALA A 24 -9.12 -3.95 11.30
CA ALA A 24 -8.47 -3.87 12.60
C ALA A 24 -7.58 -2.62 12.58
N GLN A 25 -7.91 -1.63 13.40
CA GLN A 25 -7.15 -0.38 13.45
C GLN A 25 -5.80 -0.61 14.14
N SER A 26 -4.72 -0.72 13.36
CA SER A 26 -3.34 -0.70 13.87
C SER A 26 -2.56 0.40 13.18
N SER A 27 -2.83 1.65 13.55
CA SER A 27 -2.01 2.80 13.16
C SER A 27 -1.12 3.22 14.32
N THR A 28 0.15 3.51 14.04
CA THR A 28 1.08 4.14 14.99
C THR A 28 1.11 5.67 14.85
N ALA A 29 0.28 6.22 13.95
CA ALA A 29 0.18 7.65 13.73
C ALA A 29 -0.22 8.39 15.02
N PRO A 30 0.31 9.61 15.26
CA PRO A 30 -0.25 10.48 16.27
C PRO A 30 -1.74 10.70 15.96
N ALA A 31 -2.60 10.41 16.93
CA ALA A 31 -4.04 10.54 16.77
C ALA A 31 -4.38 11.93 16.22
N VAL A 32 -5.16 11.97 15.12
CA VAL A 32 -5.68 13.22 14.56
C VAL A 32 -6.35 14.01 15.70
N PRO A 33 -5.90 15.25 16.00
CA PRO A 33 -6.52 16.05 17.03
C PRO A 33 -8.01 16.19 16.73
N ALA A 34 -8.87 15.92 17.72
CA ALA A 34 -10.34 16.01 17.56
C ALA A 34 -10.80 17.39 17.06
N GLU A 35 -9.97 18.42 17.23
CA GLU A 35 -10.15 19.78 16.73
C GLU A 35 -10.06 19.87 15.20
N ALA A 36 -9.23 19.06 14.55
CA ALA A 36 -9.12 19.00 13.08
C ALA A 36 -10.35 18.36 12.43
N CYS A 37 -11.08 17.54 13.20
CA CYS A 37 -12.36 16.95 12.83
C CYS A 37 -13.55 17.91 13.02
N ALA A 38 -13.37 19.02 13.73
CA ALA A 38 -14.41 19.98 14.03
C ALA A 38 -14.56 21.00 12.90
N GLY A 39 -14.93 20.53 11.71
CA GLY A 39 -15.45 21.42 10.66
C GLY A 39 -16.78 22.09 11.08
N ASP A 40 -17.29 23.00 10.25
CA ASP A 40 -18.51 23.84 10.47
C ASP A 40 -19.82 23.09 10.79
N ARG A 41 -19.81 21.75 10.88
CA ARG A 41 -20.97 20.93 11.25
C ARG A 41 -20.66 20.08 12.48
N PRO A 42 -21.11 20.51 13.67
CA PRO A 42 -21.11 19.65 14.85
C PRO A 42 -21.82 18.31 14.55
N GLY A 43 -21.08 17.20 14.63
CA GLY A 43 -21.61 15.84 14.44
C GLY A 43 -21.35 15.18 13.07
N ALA A 44 -20.62 15.81 12.15
CA ALA A 44 -20.11 15.10 10.96
C ALA A 44 -19.02 14.08 11.36
N PRO A 45 -19.02 12.84 10.83
CA PRO A 45 -17.95 11.90 11.09
C PRO A 45 -16.63 12.45 10.54
N CYS A 46 -15.59 12.43 11.37
CA CYS A 46 -14.24 12.73 10.93
C CYS A 46 -13.77 11.63 10.00
N PHE A 47 -13.57 11.95 8.72
CA PHE A 47 -13.08 10.97 7.76
C PHE A 47 -11.57 11.13 7.63
N VAL A 48 -10.83 10.16 8.18
CA VAL A 48 -9.38 10.04 8.01
C VAL A 48 -9.16 9.13 6.81
N THR A 49 -8.42 9.62 5.82
CA THR A 49 -8.10 8.84 4.60
C THR A 49 -6.93 7.93 4.89
N ARG A 50 -7.15 6.61 4.78
CA ARG A 50 -6.11 5.60 5.01
C ARG A 50 -5.34 5.33 3.72
N ILE A 51 -4.04 5.59 3.73
CA ILE A 51 -3.18 5.47 2.56
C ILE A 51 -2.16 4.37 2.81
N MET A 52 -2.29 3.24 2.10
CA MET A 52 -1.29 2.17 2.13
C MET A 52 -0.26 2.40 1.03
N CYS A 53 0.98 2.68 1.41
CA CYS A 53 2.09 2.77 0.48
C CYS A 53 2.73 1.40 0.30
N VAL A 54 2.45 0.74 -0.82
CA VAL A 54 2.95 -0.59 -1.18
C VAL A 54 4.14 -0.44 -2.12
N GLY A 55 5.26 -1.12 -1.83
CA GLY A 55 6.36 -1.12 -2.78
C GLY A 55 7.63 -1.83 -2.35
N ASP A 56 8.70 -1.52 -3.05
CA ASP A 56 10.03 -2.07 -2.80
C ASP A 56 10.89 -1.12 -1.92
N SER A 57 12.20 -1.10 -2.12
CA SER A 57 13.14 -0.21 -1.44
C SER A 57 12.82 1.28 -1.67
N ASN A 58 12.20 1.64 -2.80
CA ASN A 58 11.77 3.01 -3.06
C ASN A 58 10.65 3.45 -2.11
N THR A 59 9.83 2.50 -1.63
CA THR A 59 8.76 2.74 -0.67
C THR A 59 9.25 2.53 0.77
N GLN A 60 10.06 1.51 1.04
CA GLN A 60 10.63 1.31 2.38
C GLN A 60 11.54 2.48 2.79
N GLY A 61 12.36 2.96 1.86
CA GLY A 61 13.32 4.04 2.10
C GLY A 61 14.56 3.58 2.86
N GLY A 62 15.64 4.33 2.70
CA GLY A 62 16.91 4.15 3.40
C GLY A 62 17.26 5.31 4.32
N ALA A 63 18.45 5.24 4.93
CA ALA A 63 18.91 6.21 5.92
C ALA A 63 18.91 7.67 5.39
N ASP A 64 19.49 7.89 4.20
CA ASP A 64 19.62 9.22 3.60
C ASP A 64 18.47 9.55 2.63
N LEU A 65 17.56 8.61 2.40
CA LEU A 65 16.44 8.70 1.46
C LEU A 65 15.23 7.95 2.07
N PRO A 66 14.47 8.54 3.00
CA PRO A 66 13.41 7.88 3.77
C PRO A 66 12.12 7.65 2.96
N SER A 67 12.24 7.40 1.65
CA SER A 67 11.17 7.30 0.68
C SER A 67 10.49 8.63 0.32
N TYR A 68 9.73 8.61 -0.79
CA TYR A 68 8.82 9.67 -1.20
C TYR A 68 7.73 9.95 -0.14
N ARG A 69 7.47 9.00 0.75
CA ARG A 69 6.47 9.09 1.81
C ARG A 69 6.72 10.28 2.74
N TYR A 70 7.98 10.56 3.07
CA TYR A 70 8.33 11.65 3.96
C TYR A 70 7.85 13.02 3.46
N PRO A 71 8.25 13.51 2.27
CA PRO A 71 7.72 14.77 1.74
C PRO A 71 6.22 14.71 1.47
N LEU A 72 5.70 13.58 0.95
CA LEU A 72 4.26 13.41 0.70
C LEU A 72 3.42 13.63 1.96
N TRP A 73 3.85 13.10 3.09
CA TRP A 73 3.18 13.29 4.37
C TRP A 73 3.06 14.78 4.72
N PHE A 74 4.17 15.52 4.68
CA PHE A 74 4.14 16.94 5.02
C PHE A 74 3.34 17.78 4.01
N ASP A 75 3.35 17.42 2.73
CA ASP A 75 2.52 18.07 1.72
C ASP A 75 1.02 17.85 1.99
N LEU A 76 0.61 16.64 2.40
CA LEU A 76 -0.77 16.31 2.78
C LEU A 76 -1.20 17.08 4.05
N GLN A 77 -0.31 17.15 5.05
CA GLN A 77 -0.55 17.92 6.27
C GLN A 77 -0.66 19.42 5.97
N ALA A 78 0.21 19.97 5.12
CA ALA A 78 0.17 21.37 4.70
C ALA A 78 -1.11 21.71 3.90
N ALA A 79 -1.66 20.73 3.18
CA ALA A 79 -2.95 20.84 2.50
C ALA A 79 -4.16 20.72 3.45
N GLY A 80 -3.93 20.48 4.75
CA GLY A 80 -5.01 20.28 5.73
C GLY A 80 -5.75 18.95 5.56
N SER A 81 -5.13 17.96 4.91
CA SER A 81 -5.74 16.64 4.71
C SER A 81 -5.66 15.82 5.99
N LEU A 82 -6.73 15.11 6.32
CA LEU A 82 -6.72 14.14 7.43
C LEU A 82 -6.32 12.78 6.88
N VAL A 83 -5.07 12.40 7.08
CA VAL A 83 -4.49 11.19 6.50
C VAL A 83 -3.86 10.30 7.58
N ASP A 84 -3.88 9.00 7.32
CA ASP A 84 -3.26 7.94 8.13
C ASP A 84 -2.50 7.04 7.16
N PHE A 85 -1.17 6.99 7.26
CA PHE A 85 -0.41 5.99 6.52
C PHE A 85 -0.56 4.67 7.24
N VAL A 86 -0.76 3.60 6.46
CA VAL A 86 -1.08 2.28 7.02
C VAL A 86 -0.21 1.20 6.39
N GLY A 87 0.01 0.14 7.14
CA GLY A 87 0.81 -1.00 6.74
C GLY A 87 1.55 -1.60 7.93
N THR A 88 2.16 -2.76 7.68
CA THR A 88 2.82 -3.57 8.70
C THR A 88 4.25 -3.13 9.01
N GLN A 89 4.84 -2.30 8.14
CA GLN A 89 6.22 -1.82 8.25
C GLN A 89 6.26 -0.36 8.72
N PHE A 90 7.28 0.01 9.48
CA PHE A 90 7.46 1.39 10.00
C PHE A 90 8.95 1.81 10.08
N VAL A 91 9.81 1.04 9.42
CA VAL A 91 11.27 1.20 9.46
C VAL A 91 11.82 1.39 8.06
N THR A 92 12.70 2.37 7.90
CA THR A 92 13.59 2.46 6.74
C THR A 92 14.68 1.40 6.85
N VAL A 93 15.11 0.86 5.72
CA VAL A 93 16.26 -0.05 5.62
C VAL A 93 17.11 0.41 4.44
N GLY A 94 18.29 0.97 4.73
CA GLY A 94 19.25 1.35 3.70
C GLY A 94 19.98 0.13 3.12
N GLU A 95 20.67 0.33 1.99
CA GLU A 95 21.41 -0.72 1.28
C GLU A 95 22.45 -1.44 2.15
N ASN A 96 22.98 -0.77 3.17
CA ASN A 96 23.94 -1.35 4.14
C ASN A 96 23.27 -2.01 5.36
N GLY A 97 21.94 -2.20 5.34
CA GLY A 97 21.15 -2.69 6.47
C GLY A 97 20.96 -1.65 7.58
N THR A 98 21.33 -0.39 7.34
CA THR A 98 21.15 0.71 8.30
C THR A 98 19.67 1.05 8.42
N THR A 99 19.12 0.97 9.63
CA THR A 99 17.71 1.30 9.90
C THR A 99 17.49 2.69 10.48
N GLN A 100 18.58 3.40 10.75
CA GLN A 100 18.56 4.74 11.32
C GLN A 100 18.49 5.78 10.19
N PRO A 101 17.47 6.64 10.15
CA PRO A 101 17.39 7.75 9.22
C PRO A 101 18.42 8.83 9.59
N ASN A 102 18.81 9.61 8.60
CA ASN A 102 19.63 10.80 8.80
C ASN A 102 18.78 11.91 9.41
N LEU A 103 18.72 11.98 10.75
CA LEU A 103 17.92 12.98 11.47
C LEU A 103 18.39 14.42 11.28
N THR A 104 19.60 14.65 10.75
CA THR A 104 20.02 16.01 10.38
C THR A 104 19.25 16.50 9.15
N GLN A 105 18.96 15.59 8.21
CA GLN A 105 18.21 15.90 7.00
C GLN A 105 16.70 15.68 7.18
N PHE A 106 16.31 14.73 8.03
CA PHE A 106 14.92 14.33 8.30
C PHE A 106 14.61 14.42 9.79
N PRO A 107 14.63 15.63 10.38
CA PRO A 107 14.48 15.82 11.82
C PRO A 107 13.14 15.33 12.36
N GLU A 108 12.10 15.32 11.52
CA GLU A 108 10.75 14.98 11.94
C GLU A 108 10.41 13.48 11.80
N TYR A 109 11.38 12.64 11.42
CA TYR A 109 11.14 11.24 11.11
C TYR A 109 10.51 10.46 12.27
N TYR A 110 10.92 10.73 13.51
CA TYR A 110 10.41 10.04 14.70
C TYR A 110 9.36 10.83 15.50
N THR A 111 9.00 12.03 15.05
CA THR A 111 8.12 12.95 15.80
C THR A 111 6.77 13.10 15.13
N SER A 112 6.74 13.74 13.96
CA SER A 112 5.49 14.10 13.28
C SER A 112 5.27 13.36 11.98
N PHE A 113 6.27 12.65 11.44
CA PHE A 113 6.10 11.82 10.26
C PHE A 113 5.41 10.50 10.63
N ASP A 114 4.31 10.20 9.95
CA ASP A 114 3.70 8.89 10.00
C ASP A 114 4.53 7.91 9.15
N ARG A 115 5.10 6.93 9.83
CA ARG A 115 6.11 6.05 9.24
C ARG A 115 5.52 4.80 8.62
N ASP A 116 4.25 4.50 8.86
CA ASP A 116 3.65 3.22 8.49
C ASP A 116 3.62 3.04 6.95
N HIS A 117 3.88 1.82 6.48
CA HIS A 117 3.94 1.47 5.07
C HIS A 117 3.92 -0.05 4.85
N GLU A 118 3.80 -0.48 3.59
CA GLU A 118 3.82 -1.88 3.17
C GLU A 118 4.94 -2.07 2.12
N GLY A 119 6.15 -1.65 2.50
CA GLY A 119 7.32 -1.56 1.61
C GLY A 119 8.45 -2.52 2.01
N TYR A 120 9.01 -3.23 1.03
CA TYR A 120 9.98 -4.31 1.26
C TYR A 120 11.20 -4.19 0.34
N SER A 121 12.35 -3.78 0.87
CA SER A 121 13.58 -3.64 0.07
C SER A 121 14.00 -4.94 -0.60
N GLY A 122 14.32 -4.85 -1.89
CA GLY A 122 14.76 -6.00 -2.70
C GLY A 122 13.64 -6.90 -3.20
N TYR A 123 12.39 -6.70 -2.79
CA TYR A 123 11.29 -7.58 -3.19
C TYR A 123 10.83 -7.28 -4.61
N ARG A 124 10.53 -8.35 -5.33
CA ARG A 124 9.77 -8.35 -6.59
C ARG A 124 8.26 -8.42 -6.34
N THR A 125 7.48 -8.23 -7.41
CA THR A 125 6.01 -8.33 -7.33
C THR A 125 5.51 -9.67 -6.81
N ASP A 126 6.12 -10.79 -7.24
CA ASP A 126 5.78 -12.15 -6.82
C ASP A 126 6.10 -12.43 -5.34
N GLU A 127 7.16 -11.81 -4.83
CA GLU A 127 7.59 -11.96 -3.43
C GLU A 127 6.73 -11.15 -2.46
N LEU A 128 6.22 -10.00 -2.89
CA LEU A 128 5.34 -9.15 -2.08
C LEU A 128 3.90 -9.66 -2.06
N LEU A 129 3.39 -10.19 -3.17
CA LEU A 129 2.00 -10.63 -3.33
C LEU A 129 1.43 -11.45 -2.15
N PRO A 130 2.10 -12.50 -1.62
CA PRO A 130 1.54 -13.29 -0.52
C PRO A 130 1.47 -12.53 0.83
N LEU A 131 2.17 -11.41 0.97
CA LEU A 131 2.15 -10.57 2.18
C LEU A 131 1.03 -9.54 2.17
N LEU A 132 0.48 -9.23 0.99
CA LEU A 132 -0.42 -8.09 0.82
C LEU A 132 -1.84 -8.36 1.34
N ALA A 133 -2.38 -9.56 1.11
CA ALA A 133 -3.75 -9.89 1.48
C ALA A 133 -4.04 -9.67 2.99
N PRO A 134 -3.20 -10.17 3.91
CA PRO A 134 -3.41 -9.93 5.34
C PRO A 134 -3.29 -8.45 5.71
N ALA A 135 -2.33 -7.72 5.13
CA ALA A 135 -2.15 -6.29 5.41
C ALA A 135 -3.38 -5.48 4.97
N VAL A 136 -3.88 -5.70 3.74
CA VAL A 136 -5.06 -4.99 3.22
C VAL A 136 -6.32 -5.34 4.01
N ALA A 137 -6.50 -6.61 4.39
CA ALA A 137 -7.65 -7.02 5.19
C ALA A 137 -7.66 -6.40 6.59
N MET A 138 -6.47 -6.22 7.18
CA MET A 138 -6.31 -5.55 8.47
C MET A 138 -6.55 -4.04 8.33
N ASP A 139 -5.88 -3.42 7.36
CA ASP A 139 -5.79 -1.98 7.29
C ASP A 139 -6.85 -1.31 6.40
N CYS A 140 -7.58 -2.04 5.55
CA CYS A 140 -8.66 -1.48 4.71
C CYS A 140 -8.35 -0.10 4.10
N PRO A 141 -7.32 0.02 3.24
CA PRO A 141 -6.90 1.32 2.72
C PRO A 141 -7.96 1.93 1.79
N ASP A 142 -8.19 3.23 1.94
CA ASP A 142 -8.97 4.03 0.98
C ASP A 142 -8.16 4.30 -0.29
N VAL A 143 -6.84 4.47 -0.13
CA VAL A 143 -5.89 4.70 -1.22
C VAL A 143 -4.74 3.71 -1.12
N CYS A 144 -4.40 3.05 -2.22
CA CYS A 144 -3.20 2.24 -2.38
C CYS A 144 -2.25 2.95 -3.34
N VAL A 145 -1.09 3.38 -2.83
CA VAL A 145 0.01 3.91 -3.64
C VAL A 145 0.94 2.74 -3.94
N LEU A 146 1.03 2.35 -5.21
CA LEU A 146 1.78 1.18 -5.66
C LEU A 146 2.99 1.59 -6.48
N LEU A 147 4.19 1.26 -5.99
CA LEU A 147 5.45 1.44 -6.72
C LEU A 147 6.27 0.14 -6.64
N MET A 148 6.12 -0.70 -7.66
CA MET A 148 6.73 -2.03 -7.76
C MET A 148 7.22 -2.31 -9.18
N GLY A 149 8.23 -3.16 -9.31
CA GLY A 149 8.78 -3.63 -10.59
C GLY A 149 10.27 -3.36 -10.76
N THR A 150 10.88 -2.50 -9.93
CA THR A 150 12.32 -2.19 -9.99
C THR A 150 13.16 -3.45 -9.83
N ASN A 151 12.82 -4.29 -8.84
CA ASN A 151 13.55 -5.51 -8.54
C ASN A 151 13.27 -6.62 -9.56
N ASP A 152 12.07 -6.69 -10.11
CA ASP A 152 11.74 -7.67 -11.16
C ASP A 152 12.66 -7.45 -12.36
N ILE A 153 12.69 -6.21 -12.87
CA ILE A 153 13.60 -5.79 -13.95
C ILE A 153 15.05 -5.95 -13.53
N GLY A 154 15.41 -5.45 -12.35
CA GLY A 154 16.77 -5.41 -11.85
C GLY A 154 17.39 -6.79 -11.71
N GLN A 155 16.65 -7.75 -11.16
CA GLN A 155 17.13 -9.10 -10.88
C GLN A 155 16.99 -10.06 -12.06
N ARG A 156 16.02 -9.82 -12.96
CA ARG A 156 15.65 -10.80 -14.00
C ARG A 156 15.60 -10.23 -15.42
N GLY A 157 15.98 -8.96 -15.61
CA GLY A 157 16.06 -8.30 -16.92
C GLY A 157 14.75 -8.34 -17.68
N ALA A 158 14.81 -8.69 -18.97
CA ALA A 158 13.65 -8.73 -19.87
C ALA A 158 12.50 -9.63 -19.38
N ILE A 159 12.82 -10.77 -18.74
CA ILE A 159 11.81 -11.69 -18.21
C ILE A 159 11.11 -11.04 -17.02
N GLY A 160 11.89 -10.47 -16.09
CA GLY A 160 11.33 -9.75 -14.94
C GLY A 160 10.48 -8.56 -15.34
N ALA A 161 10.82 -7.90 -16.44
CA ALA A 161 10.01 -6.82 -16.99
C ALA A 161 8.62 -7.31 -17.46
N GLN A 162 8.49 -8.54 -17.95
CA GLN A 162 7.18 -9.14 -18.27
C GLN A 162 6.45 -9.58 -17.00
N GLU A 163 7.18 -10.20 -16.06
CA GLU A 163 6.62 -10.67 -14.79
C GLU A 163 6.10 -9.53 -13.93
N ALA A 164 6.78 -8.37 -13.89
CA ALA A 164 6.31 -7.19 -13.18
C ALA A 164 4.95 -6.70 -13.67
N LEU A 165 4.66 -6.75 -14.98
CA LEU A 165 3.35 -6.34 -15.51
C LEU A 165 2.24 -7.28 -15.01
N ILE A 166 2.50 -8.59 -15.00
CA ILE A 166 1.57 -9.60 -14.49
C ILE A 166 1.39 -9.42 -12.98
N GLY A 167 2.49 -9.30 -12.24
CA GLY A 167 2.49 -9.14 -10.80
C GLY A 167 1.80 -7.85 -10.35
N LEU A 168 1.97 -6.72 -11.06
CA LEU A 168 1.20 -5.50 -10.79
C LEU A 168 -0.30 -5.72 -10.95
N GLU A 169 -0.75 -6.45 -11.98
CA GLU A 169 -2.16 -6.80 -12.14
C GLU A 169 -2.67 -7.68 -10.99
N GLU A 170 -1.86 -8.65 -10.56
CA GLU A 170 -2.18 -9.54 -9.44
C GLU A 170 -2.25 -8.79 -8.10
N LEU A 171 -1.31 -7.86 -7.84
CA LEU A 171 -1.33 -7.01 -6.65
C LEU A 171 -2.60 -6.14 -6.59
N VAL A 172 -3.00 -5.53 -7.71
CA VAL A 172 -4.25 -4.76 -7.79
C VAL A 172 -5.46 -5.64 -7.54
N LYS A 173 -5.49 -6.86 -8.10
CA LYS A 173 -6.57 -7.84 -7.86
C LYS A 173 -6.65 -8.23 -6.39
N GLU A 174 -5.51 -8.49 -5.76
CA GLU A 174 -5.43 -8.89 -4.36
C GLU A 174 -6.00 -7.79 -3.45
N VAL A 175 -5.55 -6.54 -3.63
CA VAL A 175 -6.08 -5.39 -2.89
C VAL A 175 -7.59 -5.25 -3.10
N ARG A 176 -8.07 -5.28 -4.35
CA ARG A 176 -9.52 -5.16 -4.64
C ARG A 176 -10.35 -6.30 -4.08
N SER A 177 -9.77 -7.49 -3.90
CA SER A 177 -10.48 -8.63 -3.34
C SER A 177 -10.84 -8.43 -1.86
N GLN A 178 -9.99 -7.70 -1.13
CA GLN A 178 -10.16 -7.39 0.29
C GLN A 178 -10.82 -6.03 0.52
N ALA A 179 -10.46 -5.04 -0.31
CA ALA A 179 -10.90 -3.64 -0.23
C ALA A 179 -11.37 -3.15 -1.62
N PRO A 180 -12.60 -3.48 -2.04
CA PRO A 180 -13.07 -3.26 -3.41
C PRO A 180 -13.24 -1.78 -3.80
N ALA A 181 -13.30 -0.88 -2.81
CA ALA A 181 -13.46 0.57 -3.00
C ALA A 181 -12.13 1.34 -3.07
N THR A 182 -10.98 0.67 -2.87
CA THR A 182 -9.67 1.33 -2.82
C THR A 182 -9.34 2.04 -4.14
N MET A 183 -8.94 3.30 -4.04
CA MET A 183 -8.36 4.06 -5.15
C MET A 183 -6.89 3.70 -5.34
N PHE A 184 -6.44 3.52 -6.58
CA PHE A 184 -5.05 3.19 -6.88
C PHE A 184 -4.30 4.37 -7.47
N LEU A 185 -3.12 4.65 -6.93
CA LEU A 185 -2.12 5.53 -7.52
C LEU A 185 -0.91 4.67 -7.87
N ILE A 186 -0.71 4.38 -9.15
CA ILE A 186 0.39 3.53 -9.61
C ILE A 186 1.52 4.42 -10.11
N GLY A 187 2.68 4.32 -9.47
CA GLY A 187 3.85 5.12 -9.80
C GLY A 187 4.58 4.61 -11.04
N THR A 188 5.17 5.54 -11.78
CA THR A 188 6.17 5.24 -12.81
C THR A 188 7.49 4.84 -12.15
N LEU A 189 8.22 3.89 -12.73
CA LEU A 189 9.47 3.43 -12.15
C LEU A 189 10.56 4.51 -12.25
N PRO A 190 11.27 4.81 -11.15
CA PRO A 190 12.40 5.71 -11.21
C PRO A 190 13.49 5.12 -12.14
N PRO A 191 14.26 5.97 -12.83
CA PRO A 191 15.31 5.50 -13.71
C PRO A 191 16.37 4.71 -12.94
N ILE A 192 16.79 3.58 -13.50
CA ILE A 192 17.94 2.83 -13.01
C ILE A 192 19.19 3.47 -13.63
N GLY A 193 19.85 4.36 -12.89
CA GLY A 193 20.97 5.14 -13.41
C GLY A 193 22.33 4.43 -13.38
N PRO A 194 23.34 5.00 -14.09
CA PRO A 194 24.73 4.54 -14.00
C PRO A 194 25.22 4.48 -12.55
N GLY A 195 25.82 3.35 -12.17
CA GLY A 195 26.29 3.11 -10.80
C GLY A 195 25.29 2.39 -9.89
N SER A 196 24.06 2.17 -10.34
CA SER A 196 23.12 1.26 -9.67
C SER A 196 23.50 -0.21 -9.90
N PHE A 197 23.23 -1.06 -8.91
CA PHE A 197 23.36 -2.52 -9.02
C PHE A 197 22.62 -3.12 -10.23
N TYR A 198 21.58 -2.44 -10.72
CA TYR A 198 20.72 -2.92 -11.80
C TYR A 198 20.96 -2.25 -13.16
N PHE A 199 22.02 -1.45 -13.30
CA PHE A 199 22.24 -0.64 -14.50
C PHE A 199 22.23 -1.45 -15.81
N ALA A 200 22.69 -2.71 -15.80
CA ALA A 200 22.64 -3.57 -16.99
C ALA A 200 21.22 -3.84 -17.54
N ASN A 201 20.19 -3.63 -16.73
CA ASN A 201 18.79 -3.85 -17.06
C ASN A 201 17.98 -2.54 -17.21
N GLU A 202 18.64 -1.37 -17.23
CA GLU A 202 17.96 -0.06 -17.31
C GLU A 202 17.03 0.06 -18.53
N ALA A 203 17.38 -0.61 -19.64
CA ALA A 203 16.67 -0.49 -20.91
C ALA A 203 15.23 -1.02 -20.85
N PHE A 204 14.87 -1.78 -19.81
CA PHE A 204 13.51 -2.29 -19.62
C PHE A 204 12.66 -1.41 -18.70
N VAL A 205 13.21 -0.38 -18.07
CA VAL A 205 12.44 0.56 -17.22
C VAL A 205 11.45 1.41 -18.03
N PRO A 206 11.80 1.96 -19.21
CA PRO A 206 10.92 2.87 -19.94
C PRO A 206 9.54 2.28 -20.29
N GLN A 207 9.40 0.96 -20.40
CA GLN A 207 8.10 0.34 -20.69
C GLN A 207 7.05 0.51 -19.56
N PHE A 208 7.49 0.94 -18.38
CA PHE A 208 6.63 1.22 -17.21
C PHE A 208 6.36 2.72 -17.02
N ASN A 209 6.97 3.56 -17.84
CA ASN A 209 6.85 5.00 -17.78
C ASN A 209 5.97 5.40 -18.97
N GLY A 210 4.76 5.89 -18.69
CA GLY A 210 3.84 6.33 -19.74
C GLY A 210 4.47 7.41 -20.62
N ASP A 211 4.04 7.48 -21.88
CA ASP A 211 4.44 8.52 -22.84
C ASP A 211 3.98 9.94 -22.41
#